data_AF-A0A359MP38-F1
#
_entry.id   AF-A0A359MP38-F1
#
_cell.length_a   1.000
_cell.length_b   1.000
_cell.length_c   1.000
_cell.angle_alpha   90.00
_cell.angle_beta   90.00
_cell.angle_gamma   90.00
#
_symmetry.space_group_name_H-M   'P 1'
#
loop_
_entity.id
_entity.type
_entity.pdbx_description
1 polymer ?
#
loop_
_entity_poly.entity_id
_entity_poly.type
_entity_poly.pdbx_seq_one_letter_code
_entity_poly.pdbx_strand_id
1 'polypeptide(L)'
;AAGKAAHLAGVIAAHTTLPVIGIPIKSSTLDGMDALLSTVQMPKGIPVATVAIDGADNAAILAAQILGVFDEEINSKLEAMRTQMTEDVLEKDRKIQSEI
;
A
#
# COMPACT_ATOMS: atom_id res chain seq x y z
N ALA A 1 -1.09 -10.16 4.18
CA ALA A 1 -0.64 -10.63 2.85
C ALA A 1 -1.29 -11.98 2.55
N ALA A 2 -1.91 -12.16 1.39
CA ALA A 2 -2.47 -13.45 0.97
C ALA A 2 -2.28 -13.65 -0.55
N GLY A 3 -1.93 -14.87 -0.95
CA GLY A 3 -1.70 -15.26 -2.36
C GLY A 3 -2.65 -16.35 -2.85
N LYS A 4 -2.86 -16.40 -4.18
CA LYS A 4 -3.76 -17.30 -4.96
C LYS A 4 -5.26 -17.18 -4.70
N ALA A 5 -5.68 -17.00 -3.44
CA ALA A 5 -7.06 -16.69 -3.08
C ALA A 5 -7.03 -15.64 -1.95
N ALA A 6 -7.06 -14.37 -2.34
CA ALA A 6 -6.87 -13.24 -1.42
C ALA A 6 -8.09 -12.94 -0.54
N HIS A 7 -8.75 -13.98 -0.02
CA HIS A 7 -9.94 -13.86 0.82
C HIS A 7 -9.63 -13.33 2.22
N LEU A 8 -8.39 -13.43 2.70
CA LEU A 8 -8.02 -13.03 4.06
C LEU A 8 -8.44 -11.58 4.37
N ALA A 9 -8.17 -10.64 3.46
CA ALA A 9 -8.54 -9.24 3.66
C ALA A 9 -10.06 -9.06 3.75
N GLY A 10 -10.82 -9.73 2.87
CA GLY A 10 -12.28 -9.69 2.89
C GLY A 10 -12.89 -10.34 4.14
N VAL A 11 -12.33 -11.47 4.60
CA VAL A 11 -12.76 -12.15 5.84
C VAL A 11 -12.53 -11.26 7.06
N ILE A 12 -11.36 -10.63 7.16
CA ILE A 12 -11.07 -9.71 8.27
C ILE A 12 -12.03 -8.52 8.21
N ALA A 13 -12.21 -7.90 7.04
CA ALA A 13 -13.10 -6.75 6.86
C ALA A 13 -14.57 -7.07 7.20
N ALA A 14 -15.01 -8.31 7.00
CA ALA A 14 -16.36 -8.73 7.38
C ALA A 14 -16.57 -8.85 8.91
N HIS A 15 -15.49 -8.91 9.70
CA HIS A 15 -15.54 -9.14 11.15
C HIS A 15 -15.01 -7.95 11.97
N THR A 16 -14.72 -6.81 11.34
CA THR A 16 -14.24 -5.61 12.03
C THR A 16 -14.81 -4.35 11.42
N THR A 17 -14.94 -3.30 12.23
CA THR A 17 -15.24 -1.94 11.77
C THR A 17 -13.97 -1.12 11.55
N LEU A 18 -12.79 -1.66 11.87
CA LEU A 18 -11.51 -1.00 11.63
C LEU A 18 -11.15 -1.04 10.13
N PRO A 19 -10.40 -0.05 9.61
CA PRO A 19 -9.89 -0.10 8.25
C PRO A 19 -9.04 -1.35 8.01
N VAL A 20 -9.26 -2.04 6.88
CA VAL A 20 -8.46 -3.19 6.46
C VAL A 20 -7.72 -2.87 5.18
N ILE A 21 -6.40 -3.02 5.19
CA ILE A 21 -5.54 -2.83 4.03
C ILE A 21 -5.21 -4.20 3.42
N GLY A 22 -5.54 -4.37 2.15
CA GLY A 22 -5.28 -5.59 1.38
C GLY A 22 -3.99 -5.47 0.57
N ILE A 23 -3.07 -6.42 0.74
CA ILE A 23 -1.86 -6.54 -0.07
C ILE A 23 -2.01 -7.78 -0.95
N PRO A 24 -2.29 -7.62 -2.25
CA PRO A 24 -2.28 -8.73 -3.20
C PRO A 24 -0.86 -9.28 -3.33
N ILE A 25 -0.69 -10.58 -3.18
CA ILE A 25 0.62 -11.22 -3.34
C ILE A 25 0.70 -11.87 -4.71
N LYS A 26 1.82 -11.64 -5.40
CA LYS A 26 2.06 -12.22 -6.71
C LYS A 26 1.92 -13.75 -6.64
N SER A 27 1.08 -14.28 -7.52
CA SER A 27 0.87 -15.71 -7.67
C SER A 27 1.77 -16.26 -8.78
N SER A 28 1.97 -17.59 -8.78
CA SER A 28 2.76 -18.29 -9.80
C SER A 28 2.16 -18.24 -11.21
N THR A 29 0.94 -17.73 -11.36
CA THR A 29 0.14 -17.74 -12.59
C THR A 29 -0.60 -16.40 -12.69
N LEU A 30 -0.62 -15.74 -13.85
CA LEU A 30 -1.28 -14.44 -14.04
C LEU A 30 -0.66 -13.26 -13.26
N ASP A 31 0.60 -13.36 -12.83
CA ASP A 31 1.39 -12.29 -12.21
C ASP A 31 0.68 -11.54 -11.05
N GLY A 32 -0.20 -12.21 -10.31
CA GLY A 32 -0.94 -11.62 -9.19
C GLY A 32 -2.22 -10.85 -9.58
N MET A 33 -2.63 -10.86 -10.85
CA MET A 33 -3.91 -10.28 -11.29
C MET A 33 -5.10 -10.97 -10.61
N ASP A 34 -5.03 -12.27 -10.43
CA ASP A 34 -5.99 -13.07 -9.66
C ASP A 34 -6.09 -12.58 -8.20
N ALA A 35 -4.96 -12.36 -7.55
CA ALA A 35 -4.90 -11.83 -6.19
C ALA A 35 -5.41 -10.39 -6.10
N LEU A 36 -5.06 -9.54 -7.07
CA LEU A 36 -5.50 -8.14 -7.13
C LEU A 36 -7.01 -8.07 -7.23
N LEU A 37 -7.60 -8.74 -8.22
CA LEU A 37 -9.05 -8.76 -8.43
C LEU A 37 -9.79 -9.36 -7.24
N SER A 38 -9.26 -10.44 -6.65
CA SER A 38 -9.86 -11.07 -5.46
C SER A 38 -9.81 -10.18 -4.20
N THR A 39 -8.89 -9.22 -4.14
CA THR A 39 -8.75 -8.30 -2.99
C THR A 39 -9.57 -7.03 -3.20
N VAL A 40 -9.58 -6.46 -4.40
CA VAL A 40 -10.19 -5.15 -4.69
C VAL A 40 -11.69 -5.23 -5.00
N GLN A 41 -12.18 -6.34 -5.55
CA GLN A 41 -13.58 -6.49 -5.98
C GLN A 41 -14.52 -6.85 -4.81
N MET A 42 -14.54 -6.01 -3.78
CA MET A 42 -15.39 -6.20 -2.61
C MET A 42 -16.85 -5.78 -2.87
N PRO A 43 -17.84 -6.50 -2.31
CA PRO A 43 -19.23 -6.09 -2.39
C PRO A 43 -19.52 -4.82 -1.58
N LYS A 44 -20.63 -4.16 -1.90
CA LYS A 44 -21.08 -2.96 -1.17
C LYS A 44 -21.24 -3.25 0.33
N GLY A 45 -20.66 -2.39 1.16
CA GLY A 45 -20.78 -2.43 2.61
C GLY A 45 -19.58 -3.01 3.35
N ILE A 46 -18.70 -3.76 2.70
CA ILE A 46 -17.51 -4.37 3.31
C ILE A 46 -16.25 -3.93 2.54
N PRO A 47 -15.76 -2.69 2.74
CA PRO A 47 -14.64 -2.16 1.97
C PRO A 47 -13.28 -2.74 2.40
N VAL A 48 -12.35 -2.84 1.45
CA VAL A 48 -10.92 -3.14 1.67
C VAL A 48 -10.09 -2.11 0.93
N ALA A 49 -9.09 -1.51 1.59
CA ALA A 49 -8.15 -0.60 0.97
C ALA A 49 -7.02 -1.40 0.30
N THR A 50 -7.17 -1.70 -0.99
CA THR A 50 -6.20 -2.52 -1.73
C THR A 50 -5.04 -1.70 -2.27
N VAL A 51 -3.80 -2.13 -2.00
CA VAL A 51 -2.57 -1.53 -2.56
C VAL A 51 -2.05 -2.33 -3.76
N ALA A 52 -0.93 -1.90 -4.33
CA ALA A 52 -0.25 -2.60 -5.43
C ALA A 52 0.09 -4.06 -5.08
N ILE A 53 0.24 -4.90 -6.11
CA ILE A 53 0.75 -6.26 -5.97
C ILE A 53 2.14 -6.21 -5.33
N ASP A 54 2.37 -7.03 -4.31
CA ASP A 54 3.56 -7.04 -3.46
C ASP A 54 3.90 -5.66 -2.81
N GLY A 55 2.92 -4.76 -2.75
CA GLY A 55 3.06 -3.39 -2.25
C GLY A 55 3.08 -3.27 -0.73
N ALA A 56 3.85 -4.10 -0.02
CA ALA A 56 3.89 -4.12 1.44
C ALA A 56 4.29 -2.75 2.04
N ASP A 57 5.28 -2.08 1.44
CA ASP A 57 5.72 -0.76 1.88
C ASP A 57 4.59 0.28 1.78
N ASN A 58 3.84 0.26 0.67
CA ASN A 58 2.69 1.15 0.49
C ASN A 58 1.57 0.86 1.49
N ALA A 59 1.37 -0.41 1.88
CA ALA A 59 0.41 -0.74 2.92
C ALA A 59 0.85 -0.20 4.29
N ALA A 60 2.14 -0.29 4.62
CA ALA A 60 2.68 0.29 5.85
C ALA A 60 2.56 1.82 5.86
N ILE A 61 2.87 2.48 4.74
CA ILE A 61 2.72 3.92 4.57
C ILE A 61 1.26 4.34 4.66
N LEU A 62 0.34 3.60 4.04
CA LEU A 62 -1.10 3.88 4.13
C LEU A 62 -1.62 3.71 5.56
N ALA A 63 -1.17 2.66 6.27
CA ALA A 63 -1.50 2.49 7.69
C ALA A 63 -0.99 3.68 8.52
N ALA A 64 0.25 4.11 8.29
CA ALA A 64 0.80 5.30 8.94
C ALA A 64 0.02 6.57 8.58
N GLN A 65 -0.44 6.74 7.34
CA GLN A 65 -1.28 7.88 6.94
C GLN A 65 -2.63 7.87 7.66
N ILE A 66 -3.26 6.71 7.83
CA ILE A 66 -4.51 6.57 8.59
C ILE A 66 -4.29 6.97 10.06
N LEU A 67 -3.20 6.52 10.67
CA LEU A 67 -2.85 6.88 12.05
C LEU A 67 -2.48 8.37 12.18
N GLY A 68 -1.75 8.90 11.20
CA GLY A 68 -1.27 10.29 11.16
C GLY A 68 -2.38 11.33 11.07
N VAL A 69 -3.62 10.94 10.76
CA VAL A 69 -4.79 11.83 10.86
C VAL A 69 -4.97 12.34 12.30
N PHE A 70 -4.59 11.55 13.30
CA PHE A 70 -4.77 11.86 14.71
C PHE A 70 -3.45 11.92 15.50
N ASP A 71 -2.33 11.55 14.87
CA ASP A 71 -1.00 11.53 15.49
C ASP A 71 -0.06 12.46 14.72
N GLU A 72 0.21 13.62 15.32
CA GLU A 72 1.06 14.66 14.73
C GLU A 72 2.51 14.20 14.54
N GLU A 73 3.03 13.34 15.43
CA GLU A 73 4.39 12.81 15.31
C GLU A 73 4.51 11.90 14.08
N ILE A 74 3.52 11.02 13.87
CA ILE A 74 3.46 10.18 12.66
C ILE A 74 3.31 11.05 11.41
N ASN A 75 2.46 12.08 11.44
CA ASN A 75 2.30 12.98 10.30
C ASN A 75 3.60 13.72 9.94
N SER A 76 4.31 14.28 10.92
CA SER A 76 5.60 14.94 10.68
C SER A 76 6.65 13.97 10.11
N LYS A 77 6.68 12.71 10.56
CA LYS A 77 7.57 11.68 9.99
C LYS A 77 7.23 11.36 8.54
N LEU A 78 5.94 11.30 8.20
CA LEU A 78 5.49 11.11 6.82
C LEU A 78 5.86 12.28 5.90
N GLU A 79 5.76 13.51 6.40
CA GLU A 79 6.20 14.71 5.67
C GLU A 79 7.71 14.69 5.43
N ALA A 80 8.51 14.42 6.48
CA ALA A 80 9.96 14.31 6.36
C ALA A 80 10.37 13.23 5.34
N MET A 81 9.70 12.07 5.37
CA MET A 81 9.91 11.00 4.39
C MET A 81 9.64 11.47 2.95
N ARG A 82 8.59 12.26 2.71
CA ARG A 82 8.27 12.84 1.38
C ARG A 82 9.30 13.86 0.92
N THR A 83 9.78 14.71 1.82
CA THR A 83 10.85 15.66 1.54
C THR A 83 12.12 14.91 1.12
N GLN A 84 12.53 13.89 1.89
CA GLN A 84 13.71 13.09 1.57
C GLN A 84 13.59 12.40 0.20
N MET A 85 12.43 11.79 -0.10
CA MET A 85 12.20 11.17 -1.41
C MET A 85 12.33 12.18 -2.57
N THR A 86 11.89 13.42 -2.36
CA THR A 86 12.01 14.49 -3.36
C THR A 86 13.48 14.87 -3.59
N GLU A 87 14.23 15.02 -2.51
CA GLU A 87 15.67 15.32 -2.56
C GLU A 87 16.46 14.20 -3.26
N ASP A 88 16.15 12.94 -2.95
CA ASP A 88 16.79 11.77 -3.54
C ASP A 88 16.56 11.72 -5.07
N VAL A 89 15.35 12.04 -5.53
CA VAL A 89 15.03 12.09 -6.96
C VAL A 89 15.80 13.22 -7.65
N LEU A 90 15.85 14.41 -7.04
CA LEU A 90 16.60 15.55 -7.59
C LEU A 90 18.11 15.27 -7.62
N GLU A 91 18.66 14.55 -6.65
CA GLU A 91 20.06 14.15 -6.66
C GLU A 91 20.35 13.14 -7.78
N LYS A 92 19.49 12.14 -7.95
CA LYS A 92 19.62 11.16 -9.03
C LYS A 92 19.53 11.83 -10.40
N ASP A 93 18.63 12.79 -10.58
CA ASP A 93 18.51 13.56 -11.82
C ASP A 93 19.79 14.36 -12.11
N ARG A 94 20.33 15.09 -11.12
CA ARG A 94 21.60 15.80 -11.27
C ARG A 94 22.76 14.89 -11.68
N LYS A 95 22.83 13.68 -11.10
CA LYS A 95 23.85 12.68 -11.46
C LYS A 95 23.71 12.24 -12.92
N ILE A 96 22.49 11.90 -13.34
CA ILE A 96 22.22 11.52 -14.74
C ILE A 96 22.60 12.65 -15.70
N GLN A 97 22.23 13.91 -15.40
CA GLN A 97 22.59 15.06 -16.23
C GLN A 97 24.10 15.30 -16.36
N SER A 98 24.89 14.88 -15.37
CA SER A 98 26.35 15.00 -15.42
C SER A 98 27.06 13.90 -16.22
N GLU A 99 26.36 12.81 -16.53
CA GLU A 99 26.86 11.67 -17.31
C GLU A 99 26.48 11.76 -18.80
N ILE A 100 25.67 12.76 -19.18
CA ILE A 100 25.28 13.09 -20.56
C ILE A 100 26.21 14.19 -21.10
#